data_AF-A0A533TF29-F1
#
_entry.id   AF-A0A533TF29-F1
#
_cell.length_a   1.000
_cell.length_b   1.000
_cell.length_c   1.000
_cell.angle_alpha   90.00
_cell.angle_beta   90.00
_cell.angle_gamma   90.00
#
_symmetry.space_group_name_H-M   'P 1'
#
loop_
_entity.id
_entity.type
_entity.pdbx_description
1 polymer ?
#
loop_
_entity_poly.entity_id
_entity_poly.type
_entity_poly.pdbx_seq_one_letter_code
_entity_poly.pdbx_strand_id
1 'polypeptide(L)'
;MKLFPDTEKRKQFMKTGLSSLLGIAWTPIIGVVVAATVGTPLASLMGWPVTLGLTAMITLLLAWLWLKVFQRTGHRFHRESR
;
A
#
# COMPACT_ATOMS: atom_id res chain seq x y z
N MET A 1 -21.64 -18.31 -8.88
CA MET A 1 -22.09 -17.39 -7.82
C MET A 1 -21.90 -15.96 -8.30
N LYS A 2 -22.95 -15.12 -8.37
CA LYS A 2 -22.80 -13.70 -8.70
C LYS A 2 -22.17 -12.99 -7.49
N LEU A 3 -20.90 -12.61 -7.58
CA LEU A 3 -20.17 -11.94 -6.50
C LEU A 3 -20.80 -10.60 -6.07
N PHE A 4 -21.62 -9.99 -6.94
CA PHE A 4 -22.38 -8.77 -6.62
C PHE A 4 -23.75 -8.84 -7.31
N PRO A 5 -24.86 -8.99 -6.57
CA PRO A 5 -26.21 -8.96 -7.15
C PRO A 5 -26.65 -7.54 -7.52
N ASP A 6 -25.92 -6.51 -7.08
CA ASP A 6 -26.32 -5.11 -7.12
C ASP A 6 -25.30 -4.26 -7.91
N THR A 7 -25.76 -3.63 -8.99
CA THR A 7 -24.92 -2.87 -9.94
C THR A 7 -24.30 -1.63 -9.28
N GLU A 8 -25.02 -1.03 -8.31
CA GLU A 8 -24.56 0.12 -7.51
C GLU A 8 -23.35 -0.24 -6.64
N LYS A 9 -23.42 -1.38 -5.93
CA LYS A 9 -22.33 -1.87 -5.07
C LYS A 9 -21.10 -2.24 -5.88
N ARG A 10 -21.28 -2.82 -7.08
CA ARG A 10 -20.17 -3.11 -8.00
C ARG A 10 -19.47 -1.83 -8.46
N LYS A 11 -20.22 -0.76 -8.73
CA LYS A 11 -19.69 0.54 -9.14
C LYS A 11 -18.94 1.23 -8.00
N GLN A 12 -19.45 1.18 -6.77
CA GLN A 12 -18.73 1.66 -5.58
C GLN A 12 -17.48 0.84 -5.28
N PHE A 13 -17.52 -0.48 -5.45
CA PHE A 13 -16.35 -1.34 -5.25
C PHE A 13 -15.29 -1.08 -6.32
N MET A 14 -15.67 -0.90 -7.59
CA MET A 14 -14.75 -0.49 -8.65
C MET A 14 -14.19 0.93 -8.46
N LYS A 15 -14.95 1.86 -7.86
CA LYS A 15 -14.47 3.23 -7.59
C LYS A 15 -13.55 3.32 -6.37
N THR A 16 -13.93 2.69 -5.25
CA THR A 16 -13.24 2.85 -3.96
C THR A 16 -12.37 1.65 -3.62
N GLY A 17 -12.89 0.43 -3.87
CA GLY A 17 -12.16 -0.80 -3.62
C GLY A 17 -10.94 -0.98 -4.52
N LEU A 18 -10.99 -0.48 -5.75
CA LEU A 18 -9.88 -0.59 -6.70
C LEU A 18 -8.63 0.19 -6.26
N SER A 19 -8.79 1.42 -5.74
CA SER A 19 -7.65 2.19 -5.20
C SER A 19 -7.05 1.52 -3.97
N SER A 20 -7.89 0.98 -3.08
CA SER A 20 -7.41 0.25 -1.90
C SER A 20 -6.69 -1.05 -2.29
N LEU A 21 -7.23 -1.80 -3.25
CA LEU A 21 -6.60 -3.01 -3.77
C LEU A 21 -5.27 -2.71 -4.45
N LEU A 22 -5.17 -1.61 -5.19
CA LEU A 22 -3.89 -1.14 -5.74
C LEU A 22 -2.89 -0.87 -4.61
N GLY A 23 -3.27 -0.10 -3.59
CA GLY A 23 -2.40 0.19 -2.45
C GLY A 23 -1.89 -1.08 -1.76
N ILE A 24 -2.77 -2.07 -1.56
CA ILE A 24 -2.39 -3.37 -0.98
C ILE A 24 -1.45 -4.13 -1.92
N ALA A 25 -1.75 -4.16 -3.23
CA ALA A 25 -0.93 -4.84 -4.23
C ALA A 25 0.50 -4.25 -4.34
N TRP A 26 0.67 -2.96 -4.05
CA TRP A 26 1.98 -2.30 -3.99
C TRP A 26 2.80 -2.64 -2.73
N THR A 27 2.16 -3.13 -1.66
CA THR A 27 2.83 -3.43 -0.38
C THR A 27 4.02 -4.40 -0.52
N PRO A 28 3.91 -5.56 -1.20
CA PRO A 28 5.05 -6.47 -1.38
C PRO A 28 6.18 -5.83 -2.21
N ILE A 29 5.84 -5.02 -3.22
CA ILE A 29 6.83 -4.33 -4.06
C ILE A 29 7.63 -3.34 -3.21
N ILE A 30 6.93 -2.54 -2.39
CA ILE A 30 7.55 -1.60 -1.46
C ILE A 30 8.48 -2.34 -0.49
N GLY A 31 8.04 -3.48 0.07
CA GLY A 31 8.85 -4.28 0.98
C GLY A 31 10.14 -4.78 0.35
N VAL A 32 10.09 -5.29 -0.89
CA VAL A 32 11.28 -5.75 -1.62
C VAL A 32 12.24 -4.59 -1.90
N VAL A 33 11.72 -3.44 -2.34
CA VAL A 33 12.54 -2.25 -2.62
C VAL A 33 13.23 -1.77 -1.34
N VAL A 34 12.53 -1.69 -0.22
CA VAL A 34 13.10 -1.28 1.07
C VAL A 34 14.16 -2.28 1.55
N ALA A 35 13.89 -3.59 1.45
CA ALA A 35 14.85 -4.62 1.82
C ALA A 35 16.14 -4.56 0.97
N ALA A 36 16.01 -4.34 -0.34
CA ALA A 36 17.15 -4.25 -1.26
C ALA A 36 17.96 -2.96 -1.10
N THR A 37 17.31 -1.84 -0.77
CA THR A 37 17.98 -0.53 -0.66
C THR A 37 18.53 -0.25 0.72
N VAL A 38 17.81 -0.67 1.77
CA VAL A 38 18.11 -0.33 3.17
C VAL A 38 18.54 -1.55 3.96
N GLY A 39 17.98 -2.73 3.67
CA GLY A 39 18.24 -3.95 4.45
C GLY A 39 19.69 -4.40 4.38
N THR A 40 20.30 -4.45 3.20
CA THR A 40 21.71 -4.87 3.03
C THR A 40 22.71 -3.94 3.73
N PRO A 41 22.65 -2.60 3.56
CA PRO A 41 23.56 -1.70 4.27
C PRO A 41 23.32 -1.70 5.80
N LEU A 42 22.06 -1.78 6.26
CA LEU A 42 21.79 -1.88 7.71
C LEU A 42 22.31 -3.18 8.32
N ALA A 43 22.18 -4.32 7.62
CA ALA A 43 22.67 -5.61 8.10
C ALA A 43 24.18 -5.57 8.35
N SER A 44 24.91 -4.87 7.48
CA SER A 44 26.35 -4.67 7.60
C SER A 44 26.74 -3.74 8.76
N LEU A 45 25.87 -2.84 9.20
CA LEU A 45 26.16 -1.81 10.21
C LEU A 45 25.72 -2.20 11.62
N MET A 46 24.54 -2.82 11.77
CA MET A 46 23.89 -3.04 13.07
C MET A 46 23.55 -4.51 13.35
N GLY A 47 23.82 -5.41 12.40
CA GLY A 47 23.48 -6.82 12.49
C GLY A 47 22.04 -7.14 12.11
N TRP A 48 21.80 -8.41 11.82
CA TRP A 48 20.53 -8.93 11.29
C TRP A 48 19.28 -8.65 12.14
N PRO A 49 19.30 -8.77 13.48
CA PRO A 49 18.09 -8.57 14.29
C PRO A 49 17.57 -7.13 14.26
N VAL A 50 18.48 -6.15 14.36
CA VAL A 50 18.14 -4.72 14.32
C VAL A 50 17.67 -4.33 12.93
N THR A 51 18.30 -4.89 11.91
CA THR A 51 17.95 -4.67 10.49
C THR A 51 16.54 -5.13 10.17
N LEU A 52 16.13 -6.31 10.64
CA LEU A 52 14.78 -6.81 10.44
C LEU A 52 13.74 -5.89 11.08
N GLY A 53 13.98 -5.44 12.31
CA GLY A 53 13.09 -4.52 13.02
C GLY A 53 12.93 -3.18 12.28
N LEU A 54 14.04 -2.57 11.86
CA LEU A 54 14.03 -1.31 11.13
C LEU A 54 13.40 -1.43 9.74
N THR A 55 13.76 -2.47 8.99
CA THR A 55 13.22 -2.73 7.64
C THR A 55 11.71 -2.94 7.71
N ALA A 56 11.22 -3.71 8.69
CA ALA A 56 9.79 -3.92 8.91
C ALA A 56 9.08 -2.61 9.27
N MET A 57 9.64 -1.81 10.17
CA MET A 57 9.06 -0.54 10.59
C MET A 57 8.98 0.47 9.44
N ILE A 58 10.05 0.58 8.64
CA ILE A 58 10.09 1.44 7.44
C ILE A 58 9.07 0.97 6.40
N THR A 59 8.98 -0.34 6.16
CA THR A 59 8.04 -0.92 5.20
C THR A 59 6.59 -0.63 5.61
N LEU A 60 6.25 -0.80 6.88
CA LEU A 60 4.90 -0.49 7.40
C LEU A 60 4.57 1.00 7.29
N LEU A 61 5.51 1.88 7.63
CA LEU A 61 5.34 3.32 7.49
C LEU A 61 5.11 3.73 6.04
N LEU A 62 5.90 3.21 5.09
CA LEU A 62 5.73 3.48 3.67
C LEU A 62 4.41 2.92 3.14
N ALA A 63 4.04 1.69 3.52
CA ALA A 63 2.77 1.09 3.11
C ALA A 63 1.58 1.91 3.62
N TRP A 64 1.63 2.36 4.87
CA TRP A 64 0.60 3.24 5.44
C TRP A 64 0.54 4.59 4.73
N LEU A 65 1.69 5.21 4.45
CA LEU A 65 1.78 6.47 3.69
C LEU A 65 1.19 6.31 2.29
N TRP A 66 1.53 5.23 1.59
CA TRP A 66 0.99 4.90 0.27
C TRP A 66 -0.51 4.68 0.31
N LEU A 67 -1.02 3.95 1.31
CA LEU A 67 -2.45 3.74 1.49
C LEU A 67 -3.16 5.08 1.72
N LYS A 68 -2.58 5.95 2.54
CA LYS A 68 -3.14 7.28 2.84
C LYS A 68 -3.10 8.21 1.63
N VAL A 69 -2.05 8.15 0.81
CA VAL A 69 -1.96 8.86 -0.47
C VAL A 69 -3.03 8.37 -1.42
N PHE A 70 -3.20 7.04 -1.58
CA PHE A 70 -4.27 6.47 -2.40
C PHE A 70 -5.67 6.89 -1.92
N GLN A 71 -5.91 6.88 -0.61
CA GLN A 71 -7.18 7.36 -0.04
C GLN A 71 -7.40 8.85 -0.33
N ARG A 72 -6.36 9.69 -0.20
CA ARG A 72 -6.44 11.13 -0.54
C ARG A 72 -6.69 11.36 -2.01
N THR A 73 -5.98 10.64 -2.89
CA THR A 73 -6.11 10.77 -4.34
C THR A 73 -7.47 10.27 -4.80
N GLY A 74 -7.95 9.14 -4.27
CA GLY A 74 -9.31 8.65 -4.49
C GLY A 74 -10.38 9.65 -4.06
N HIS A 75 -10.15 10.39 -2.97
CA HIS A 75 -11.06 11.45 -2.51
C HIS A 75 -10.99 12.72 -3.39
N ARG A 76 -9.82 13.05 -3.95
CA ARG A 76 -9.66 14.18 -4.90
C ARG A 76 -10.30 13.90 -6.25
N PHE A 77 -10.15 12.70 -6.81
CA PHE A 77 -10.87 12.28 -8.03
C PHE A 77 -12.40 12.28 -7.83
N HIS A 78 -12.88 12.27 -6.59
CA HIS A 78 -14.30 12.35 -6.27
C HIS A 78 -14.89 13.77 -6.35
N ARG A 79 -14.05 14.82 -6.37
CA ARG A 79 -14.51 16.22 -6.39
C ARG A 79 -14.70 16.77 -7.81
N GLU A 80 -14.14 16.11 -8.83
CA GLU A 80 -14.14 16.59 -10.22
C GLU A 80 -15.23 15.94 -11.09
N SER A 81 -16.01 15.03 -10.52
CA SER A 81 -17.11 14.31 -11.19
C SER A 81 -18.51 14.83 -10.81
N ARG A 82 -18.62 15.98 -10.15
CA ARG A 82 -19.89 16.57 -9.75
C ARG A 82 -20.17 17.84 -10.56
#